data_AF-A0A929DZ80-F1
#
_entry.id   AF-A0A929DZ80-F1
#
_cell.length_a   1.000
_cell.length_b   1.000
_cell.length_c   1.000
_cell.angle_alpha   90.00
_cell.angle_beta   90.00
_cell.angle_gamma   90.00
#
_symmetry.space_group_name_H-M   'P 1'
#
loop_
_entity.id
_entity.type
_entity.pdbx_description
1 polymer ?
#
loop_
_entity_poly.entity_id
_entity_poly.type
_entity_poly.pdbx_seq_one_letter_code
_entity_poly.pdbx_strand_id
1 'polypeptide(L)'
;IWITISPEAPELNRSDIILRIYWDGNEFPSVESPIGPFFGQGWDETYPWASLPLAASPVKGNALVSYFKMPFAKGARIEIENQADIKIGAFYYYIDYIEQEQPRENLAYFHAWYNQEITVADKEGENEWGVLPGETGKNPLGELNYKILETEGKGHYVGVNYFVNCPTPIWYGEGDDMFFIDGSEKPLLHGTGTEDYFNSSWCPNELYKHAYFGYARVPDELMWLGRTHCYRFHIEDPIYFDKSLLFTIEHGHNNVLTLEMASVAYWYQDAPVKLAPIPDKEARKLMPAINMIDIHRWRHEWRKNMGEDSNPWGNERIPE
;
A
#
# COMPACT_ATOMS: atom_id res chain seq x y z
N ILE A 1 -4.42 13.14 -16.03
CA ILE A 1 -4.64 11.81 -16.66
C ILE A 1 -6.01 11.31 -16.26
N TRP A 2 -6.81 10.84 -17.22
CA TRP A 2 -8.05 10.12 -16.97
C TRP A 2 -8.02 8.79 -17.74
N ILE A 3 -8.48 7.69 -17.14
CA ILE A 3 -8.50 6.35 -17.74
C ILE A 3 -9.80 5.61 -17.34
N THR A 4 -10.36 4.81 -18.25
CA THR A 4 -11.32 3.74 -17.92
C THR A 4 -11.09 2.52 -18.83
N ILE A 5 -11.45 1.33 -18.34
CA ILE A 5 -11.09 0.05 -18.95
C ILE A 5 -12.34 -0.85 -19.03
N SER A 6 -12.47 -1.62 -20.11
CA SER A 6 -13.51 -2.62 -20.33
C SER A 6 -12.89 -3.98 -20.71
N PRO A 7 -13.46 -5.13 -20.29
CA PRO A 7 -14.60 -5.25 -19.38
C PRO A 7 -14.28 -4.73 -17.97
N GLU A 8 -15.32 -4.48 -17.17
CA GLU A 8 -15.16 -3.96 -15.81
C GLU A 8 -14.69 -5.09 -14.86
N ALA A 9 -14.03 -4.73 -13.76
CA ALA A 9 -13.78 -5.71 -12.69
C ALA A 9 -15.12 -6.21 -12.10
N PRO A 10 -15.20 -7.49 -11.66
CA PRO A 10 -14.09 -8.42 -11.48
C PRO A 10 -13.69 -9.22 -12.74
N GLU A 11 -14.35 -9.03 -13.89
CA GLU A 11 -14.02 -9.79 -15.11
C GLU A 11 -12.58 -9.54 -15.57
N LEU A 12 -12.18 -8.26 -15.63
CA LEU A 12 -10.80 -7.83 -15.86
C LEU A 12 -10.21 -7.20 -14.60
N ASN A 13 -9.28 -7.90 -13.97
CA ASN A 13 -8.59 -7.41 -12.78
C ASN A 13 -7.61 -6.28 -13.15
N ARG A 14 -7.82 -5.09 -12.59
CA ARG A 14 -6.94 -3.93 -12.81
C ARG A 14 -5.56 -4.07 -12.15
N SER A 15 -5.38 -5.01 -11.23
CA SER A 15 -4.07 -5.37 -10.68
C SER A 15 -3.21 -6.25 -11.61
N ASP A 16 -3.80 -6.71 -12.73
CA ASP A 16 -3.11 -7.44 -13.79
C ASP A 16 -2.83 -6.57 -15.04
N ILE A 17 -3.03 -5.26 -14.95
CA ILE A 17 -2.72 -4.32 -16.03
C ILE A 17 -1.64 -3.38 -15.50
N ILE A 18 -0.45 -3.38 -16.10
CA ILE A 18 0.68 -2.60 -15.60
C ILE A 18 0.75 -1.25 -16.32
N LEU A 19 0.84 -0.18 -15.53
CA LEU A 19 1.14 1.17 -15.99
C LEU A 19 2.64 1.42 -15.84
N ARG A 20 3.29 1.83 -16.92
CA ARG A 20 4.66 2.35 -16.90
C ARG A 20 4.75 3.73 -17.49
N ILE A 21 5.57 4.59 -16.88
CA ILE A 21 5.88 5.91 -17.44
C ILE A 21 7.39 6.13 -17.49
N TYR A 22 7.87 6.56 -18.66
CA TYR A 22 9.27 6.80 -18.98
C TYR A 22 9.46 8.28 -19.29
N TRP A 23 10.44 8.90 -18.64
CA TRP A 23 10.78 10.30 -18.86
C TRP A 23 12.04 10.42 -19.70
N ASP A 24 12.08 11.44 -20.54
CA ASP A 24 13.28 11.94 -21.22
C ASP A 24 14.06 10.92 -22.06
N GLY A 25 13.35 9.95 -22.62
CA GLY A 25 13.92 8.92 -23.48
C GLY A 25 14.69 7.83 -22.74
N ASN A 26 14.59 7.75 -21.40
CA ASN A 26 15.18 6.67 -20.63
C ASN A 26 14.56 5.31 -21.00
N GLU A 27 15.39 4.26 -20.99
CA GLU A 27 14.97 2.88 -21.28
C GLU A 27 14.26 2.21 -20.10
N PHE A 28 14.37 2.78 -18.90
CA PHE A 28 13.71 2.31 -17.68
C PHE A 28 12.53 3.21 -17.29
N PRO A 29 11.47 2.64 -16.67
CA PRO A 29 10.37 3.43 -16.16
C PRO A 29 10.77 4.13 -14.84
N SER A 30 10.20 5.31 -14.63
CA SER A 30 10.22 6.03 -13.35
C SER A 30 8.88 5.90 -12.61
N VAL A 31 7.85 5.41 -13.30
CA VAL A 31 6.58 4.98 -12.72
C VAL A 31 6.36 3.53 -13.14
N GLU A 32 6.16 2.63 -12.19
CA GLU A 32 5.78 1.23 -12.46
C GLU A 32 4.85 0.70 -11.37
N SER A 33 3.63 0.36 -11.75
CA SER A 33 2.60 -0.11 -10.83
C SER A 33 1.46 -0.80 -11.58
N PRO A 34 0.77 -1.79 -10.98
CA PRO A 34 -0.54 -2.18 -11.47
C PRO A 34 -1.51 -0.97 -11.46
N ILE A 35 -2.26 -0.79 -12.55
CA ILE A 35 -3.02 0.44 -12.78
C ILE A 35 -4.10 0.64 -11.74
N GLY A 36 -4.73 -0.42 -11.23
CA GLY A 36 -5.69 -0.31 -10.12
C GLY A 36 -5.06 0.34 -8.88
N PRO A 37 -4.06 -0.32 -8.25
CA PRO A 37 -3.31 0.20 -7.11
C PRO A 37 -2.77 1.62 -7.32
N PHE A 38 -2.22 1.96 -8.50
CA PHE A 38 -1.76 3.32 -8.79
C PHE A 38 -2.85 4.38 -8.61
N PHE A 39 -4.11 4.07 -8.94
CA PHE A 39 -5.25 4.97 -8.78
C PHE A 39 -6.07 4.70 -7.51
N GLY A 40 -5.49 4.01 -6.52
CA GLY A 40 -6.16 3.68 -5.24
C GLY A 40 -7.33 2.72 -5.39
N GLN A 41 -7.20 1.74 -6.27
CA GLN A 41 -8.12 0.61 -6.40
C GLN A 41 -7.35 -0.67 -6.10
N GLY A 42 -7.35 -1.07 -4.83
CA GLY A 42 -6.60 -2.23 -4.35
C GLY A 42 -7.19 -3.56 -4.82
N TRP A 43 -6.35 -4.60 -4.77
CA TRP A 43 -6.74 -5.98 -5.04
C TRP A 43 -7.43 -6.14 -6.41
N ASP A 44 -8.47 -6.95 -6.46
CA ASP A 44 -9.39 -7.15 -7.58
C ASP A 44 -10.68 -6.33 -7.42
N GLU A 45 -10.67 -5.31 -6.55
CA GLU A 45 -11.85 -4.58 -6.12
C GLU A 45 -12.11 -3.29 -6.93
N THR A 46 -13.35 -2.81 -6.78
CA THR A 46 -13.83 -1.57 -7.41
C THR A 46 -14.65 -0.79 -6.37
N TYR A 47 -14.28 0.45 -6.10
CA TYR A 47 -14.99 1.31 -5.15
C TYR A 47 -14.75 2.79 -5.43
N PRO A 48 -15.78 3.66 -5.30
CA PRO A 48 -15.61 5.08 -5.54
C PRO A 48 -14.91 5.79 -4.38
N TRP A 49 -13.84 6.51 -4.70
CA TRP A 49 -13.10 7.34 -3.74
C TRP A 49 -12.53 8.59 -4.41
N ALA A 50 -12.20 9.60 -3.61
CA ALA A 50 -11.63 10.84 -4.11
C ALA A 50 -10.69 11.46 -3.06
N SER A 51 -9.53 11.88 -3.53
CA SER A 51 -8.58 12.76 -2.84
C SER A 51 -8.25 13.93 -3.76
N LEU A 52 -7.32 14.80 -3.35
CA LEU A 52 -6.85 15.89 -4.18
C LEU A 52 -6.06 15.38 -5.41
N PRO A 53 -5.01 14.53 -5.27
CA PRO A 53 -4.23 14.11 -6.43
C PRO A 53 -4.84 12.94 -7.22
N LEU A 54 -5.69 12.10 -6.61
CA LEU A 54 -6.21 10.88 -7.22
C LEU A 54 -7.70 10.69 -6.95
N ALA A 55 -8.42 10.05 -7.88
CA ALA A 55 -9.79 9.63 -7.64
C ALA A 55 -10.16 8.41 -8.50
N ALA A 56 -11.10 7.61 -7.99
CA ALA A 56 -11.86 6.64 -8.78
C ALA A 56 -13.34 7.04 -8.69
N SER A 57 -13.87 7.61 -9.76
CA SER A 57 -15.16 8.31 -9.78
C SER A 57 -16.34 7.38 -10.16
N PRO A 58 -17.62 7.85 -10.19
CA PRO A 58 -18.83 7.01 -10.29
C PRO A 58 -18.85 5.94 -11.39
N VAL A 59 -19.82 5.01 -11.24
CA VAL A 59 -19.82 3.66 -11.83
C VAL A 59 -18.71 2.82 -11.18
N LYS A 60 -18.93 2.48 -9.91
CA LYS A 60 -18.08 1.61 -9.07
C LYS A 60 -16.58 1.96 -9.01
N GLY A 61 -16.17 3.19 -9.32
CA GLY A 61 -14.74 3.52 -9.35
C GLY A 61 -14.05 3.19 -10.68
N ASN A 62 -14.80 3.08 -11.78
CA ASN A 62 -14.23 2.73 -13.09
C ASN A 62 -13.49 3.88 -13.78
N ALA A 63 -13.83 5.13 -13.45
CA ALA A 63 -13.16 6.31 -14.01
C ALA A 63 -12.01 6.76 -13.10
N LEU A 64 -10.79 6.41 -13.51
CA LEU A 64 -9.52 6.63 -12.82
C LEU A 64 -8.94 7.99 -13.18
N VAL A 65 -8.64 8.83 -12.18
CA VAL A 65 -8.17 10.21 -12.39
C VAL A 65 -6.91 10.49 -11.60
N SER A 66 -5.95 11.13 -12.25
CA SER A 66 -4.73 11.66 -11.62
C SER A 66 -4.47 13.10 -12.00
N TYR A 67 -4.25 13.93 -10.98
CA TYR A 67 -3.93 15.35 -11.05
C TYR A 67 -2.46 15.66 -10.71
N PHE A 68 -1.65 14.64 -10.38
CA PHE A 68 -0.21 14.81 -10.18
C PHE A 68 0.41 15.53 -11.38
N LYS A 69 1.28 16.50 -11.11
CA LYS A 69 2.06 17.17 -12.16
C LYS A 69 3.22 16.26 -12.53
N MET A 70 3.44 16.00 -13.80
CA MET A 70 4.50 15.09 -14.23
C MET A 70 5.40 15.81 -15.25
N PRO A 71 6.36 16.63 -14.79
CA PRO A 71 7.24 17.36 -15.69
C PRO A 71 8.19 16.42 -16.45
N PHE A 72 8.56 16.81 -17.66
CA PHE A 72 9.56 16.14 -18.50
C PHE A 72 10.22 17.19 -19.42
N ALA A 73 11.44 16.91 -19.88
CA ALA A 73 12.22 17.82 -20.72
C ALA A 73 12.42 17.32 -22.17
N LYS A 74 12.56 16.00 -22.36
CA LYS A 74 12.87 15.38 -23.67
C LYS A 74 11.79 14.38 -24.11
N GLY A 75 10.57 14.59 -23.63
CA GLY A 75 9.39 13.79 -23.95
C GLY A 75 9.02 12.79 -22.85
N ALA A 76 7.85 12.20 -23.02
CA ALA A 76 7.28 11.20 -22.11
C ALA A 76 6.71 10.04 -22.93
N ARG A 77 6.88 8.81 -22.42
CA ARG A 77 6.22 7.61 -22.94
C ARG A 77 5.42 6.96 -21.83
N ILE A 78 4.14 6.71 -22.08
CA ILE A 78 3.26 5.95 -21.17
C ILE A 78 2.98 4.61 -21.85
N GLU A 79 3.19 3.52 -21.12
CA GLU A 79 2.99 2.15 -21.58
C GLU A 79 1.95 1.45 -20.71
N ILE A 80 1.14 0.60 -21.35
CA ILE A 80 0.17 -0.28 -20.71
C ILE A 80 0.48 -1.71 -21.12
N GLU A 81 0.73 -2.57 -20.15
CA GLU A 81 0.93 -4.02 -20.36
C GLU A 81 -0.26 -4.78 -19.78
N ASN A 82 -0.87 -5.66 -20.59
CA ASN A 82 -1.92 -6.55 -20.11
C ASN A 82 -1.32 -7.90 -19.68
N GLN A 83 -1.26 -8.15 -18.37
CA GLN A 83 -0.87 -9.44 -17.78
C GLN A 83 -2.07 -10.32 -17.44
N ALA A 84 -3.30 -9.84 -17.63
CA ALA A 84 -4.51 -10.63 -17.41
C ALA A 84 -4.64 -11.77 -18.42
N ASP A 85 -5.36 -12.83 -18.04
CA ASP A 85 -5.61 -13.99 -18.90
C ASP A 85 -6.70 -13.72 -19.95
N ILE A 86 -7.28 -12.52 -19.94
CA ILE A 86 -8.28 -12.06 -20.89
C ILE A 86 -7.82 -10.76 -21.57
N LYS A 87 -8.43 -10.45 -22.72
CA LYS A 87 -8.11 -9.22 -23.47
C LYS A 87 -8.74 -8.00 -22.81
N ILE A 88 -8.02 -6.88 -22.84
CA ILE A 88 -8.63 -5.56 -22.67
C ILE A 88 -9.54 -5.32 -23.90
N GLY A 89 -10.85 -5.32 -23.69
CA GLY A 89 -11.84 -5.10 -24.74
C GLY A 89 -11.83 -3.66 -25.24
N ALA A 90 -11.68 -2.70 -24.34
CA ALA A 90 -11.47 -1.29 -24.67
C ALA A 90 -10.67 -0.56 -23.58
N PHE A 91 -9.77 0.32 -23.99
CA PHE A 91 -8.97 1.16 -23.12
C PHE A 91 -9.16 2.63 -23.52
N TYR A 92 -9.82 3.41 -22.69
CA TYR A 92 -10.10 4.82 -22.94
C TYR A 92 -9.24 5.68 -22.04
N TYR A 93 -8.69 6.78 -22.58
CA TYR A 93 -7.82 7.65 -21.80
C TYR A 93 -7.80 9.09 -22.30
N TYR A 94 -7.41 9.99 -21.41
CA TYR A 94 -6.98 11.37 -21.70
C TYR A 94 -5.64 11.63 -20.99
N ILE A 95 -4.65 12.07 -21.76
CA ILE A 95 -3.37 12.58 -21.26
C ILE A 95 -3.30 14.08 -21.57
N ASP A 96 -3.83 14.90 -20.68
CA ASP A 96 -3.74 16.35 -20.79
C ASP A 96 -2.39 16.84 -20.26
N TYR A 97 -1.68 17.62 -21.07
CA TYR A 97 -0.40 18.23 -20.72
C TYR A 97 -0.30 19.65 -21.30
N ILE A 98 0.68 20.41 -20.82
CA ILE A 98 1.00 21.75 -21.33
C ILE A 98 2.34 21.67 -22.03
N GLU A 99 2.35 21.90 -23.34
CA GLU A 99 3.59 22.04 -24.10
C GLU A 99 4.26 23.37 -23.74
N GLN A 100 5.58 23.34 -23.52
CA GLN A 100 6.38 24.52 -23.22
C GLN A 100 7.52 24.61 -24.23
N GLU A 101 7.83 25.81 -24.74
CA GLU A 101 8.93 26.02 -25.70
C GLU A 101 10.30 25.61 -25.13
N GLN A 102 10.47 25.77 -23.81
CA GLN A 102 11.66 25.35 -23.08
C GLN A 102 11.25 24.65 -21.78
N PRO A 103 11.98 23.61 -21.34
CA PRO A 103 11.77 23.03 -20.02
C PRO A 103 12.03 24.08 -18.95
N ARG A 104 11.30 24.02 -17.84
CA ARG A 104 11.58 24.88 -16.68
C ARG A 104 12.94 24.52 -16.09
N GLU A 105 13.59 25.50 -15.46
CA GLU A 105 14.76 25.22 -14.63
C GLU A 105 14.36 24.38 -13.41
N ASN A 106 15.28 23.54 -12.93
CA ASN A 106 15.11 22.71 -11.73
C ASN A 106 13.86 21.82 -11.77
N LEU A 107 13.69 21.07 -12.87
CA LEU A 107 12.62 20.08 -12.96
C LEU A 107 12.77 19.01 -11.88
N ALA A 108 11.62 18.62 -11.36
CA ALA A 108 11.45 17.45 -10.53
C ALA A 108 10.57 16.45 -11.29
N TYR A 109 11.04 15.21 -11.41
CA TYR A 109 10.39 14.14 -12.15
C TYR A 109 9.52 13.32 -11.21
N PHE A 110 8.28 13.07 -11.64
CA PHE A 110 7.34 12.26 -10.88
C PHE A 110 7.74 10.78 -10.94
N HIS A 111 7.70 10.13 -9.79
CA HIS A 111 7.93 8.70 -9.65
C HIS A 111 6.78 8.05 -8.89
N ALA A 112 6.52 6.79 -9.21
CA ALA A 112 5.65 5.96 -8.41
C ALA A 112 6.05 4.49 -8.52
N TRP A 113 6.01 3.77 -7.40
CA TRP A 113 6.47 2.39 -7.35
C TRP A 113 5.54 1.55 -6.50
N TYR A 114 5.18 0.39 -7.05
CA TYR A 114 4.37 -0.60 -6.37
C TYR A 114 5.24 -1.62 -5.64
N ASN A 115 4.92 -1.90 -4.39
CA ASN A 115 5.45 -3.05 -3.67
C ASN A 115 4.32 -3.91 -3.11
N GLN A 116 4.57 -5.21 -2.96
CA GLN A 116 3.67 -6.14 -2.28
C GLN A 116 4.47 -7.24 -1.60
N GLU A 117 4.06 -7.59 -0.40
CA GLU A 117 4.67 -8.62 0.43
C GLU A 117 3.61 -9.34 1.26
N ILE A 118 3.80 -10.63 1.51
CA ILE A 118 3.16 -11.32 2.62
C ILE A 118 4.17 -11.32 3.75
N THR A 119 3.91 -10.52 4.78
CA THR A 119 4.85 -10.35 5.88
C THR A 119 4.92 -11.61 6.75
N VAL A 120 6.08 -11.83 7.36
CA VAL A 120 6.36 -13.05 8.10
C VAL A 120 6.35 -12.74 9.59
N ALA A 121 5.41 -13.34 10.32
CA ALA A 121 5.37 -13.28 11.77
C ALA A 121 6.62 -13.92 12.39
N ASP A 122 6.94 -13.53 13.63
CA ASP A 122 7.99 -14.19 14.41
C ASP A 122 7.63 -15.68 14.64
N LYS A 123 8.65 -16.52 14.83
CA LYS A 123 8.48 -17.94 15.17
C LYS A 123 7.78 -18.15 16.50
N GLU A 124 7.86 -17.18 17.41
CA GLU A 124 7.18 -17.19 18.70
C GLU A 124 5.68 -16.87 18.57
N GLY A 125 5.24 -16.40 17.40
CA GLY A 125 3.84 -16.13 17.06
C GLY A 125 3.51 -14.65 16.94
N GLU A 126 2.25 -14.37 16.60
CA GLU A 126 1.71 -13.04 16.37
C GLU A 126 1.34 -12.35 17.70
N ASN A 127 2.33 -11.98 18.51
CA ASN A 127 2.13 -11.44 19.86
C ASN A 127 1.76 -9.94 19.88
N GLU A 128 0.81 -9.54 19.04
CA GLU A 128 0.28 -8.17 19.03
C GLU A 128 -0.46 -7.87 20.34
N TRP A 129 -0.29 -6.66 20.87
CA TRP A 129 -0.80 -6.25 22.20
C TRP A 129 -0.39 -7.13 23.40
N GLY A 130 0.58 -8.04 23.23
CA GLY A 130 0.95 -8.98 24.29
C GLY A 130 -0.16 -9.99 24.62
N VAL A 131 -0.99 -10.37 23.63
CA VAL A 131 -2.08 -11.35 23.85
C VAL A 131 -1.58 -12.78 24.07
N LEU A 132 -0.38 -13.10 23.58
CA LEU A 132 0.29 -14.38 23.81
C LEU A 132 1.27 -14.25 24.99
N PRO A 133 1.59 -15.36 25.69
CA PRO A 133 2.64 -15.36 26.70
C PRO A 133 3.98 -14.91 26.13
N GLY A 134 4.67 -14.00 26.83
CA GLY A 134 5.96 -13.45 26.40
C GLY A 134 6.00 -11.93 26.51
N GLU A 135 7.22 -11.36 26.48
CA GLU A 135 7.38 -9.90 26.40
C GLU A 135 7.24 -9.44 24.94
N THR A 136 6.62 -8.28 24.72
CA THR A 136 6.64 -7.64 23.40
C THR A 136 8.04 -7.09 23.11
N GLY A 137 8.53 -7.29 21.89
CA GLY A 137 9.86 -6.88 21.47
C GLY A 137 10.03 -5.35 21.32
N LYS A 138 11.18 -4.94 20.79
CA LYS A 138 11.48 -3.55 20.43
C LYS A 138 12.16 -3.52 19.08
N ASN A 139 11.70 -2.63 18.21
CA ASN A 139 12.24 -2.47 16.87
C ASN A 139 12.73 -1.03 16.60
N PRO A 140 13.85 -0.59 17.21
CA PRO A 140 14.31 0.78 17.05
C PRO A 140 15.00 1.07 15.70
N LEU A 141 15.23 0.05 14.87
CA LEU A 141 16.02 0.13 13.63
C LEU A 141 15.25 -0.27 12.38
N GLY A 142 14.07 -0.86 12.49
CA GLY A 142 13.19 -1.15 11.36
C GLY A 142 13.71 -2.18 10.36
N GLU A 143 14.63 -3.07 10.77
CA GLU A 143 15.35 -3.99 9.86
C GLU A 143 14.41 -4.98 9.13
N LEU A 144 13.27 -5.30 9.74
CA LEU A 144 12.26 -6.21 9.21
C LEU A 144 10.98 -5.49 8.76
N ASN A 145 10.97 -4.16 8.74
CA ASN A 145 9.78 -3.41 8.37
C ASN A 145 9.42 -3.63 6.90
N TYR A 146 8.13 -3.56 6.59
CA TYR A 146 7.66 -3.48 5.22
C TYR A 146 8.16 -2.20 4.55
N LYS A 147 8.74 -2.34 3.36
CA LYS A 147 9.31 -1.22 2.60
C LYS A 147 8.26 -0.56 1.71
N ILE A 148 7.97 0.72 1.96
CA ILE A 148 7.10 1.54 1.11
C ILE A 148 7.91 2.21 -0.01
N LEU A 149 9.09 2.74 0.31
CA LEU A 149 9.96 3.41 -0.66
C LEU A 149 11.44 3.25 -0.27
N GLU A 150 12.28 3.00 -1.26
CA GLU A 150 13.73 3.17 -1.17
C GLU A 150 14.24 3.84 -2.45
N THR A 151 14.93 4.96 -2.31
CA THR A 151 15.45 5.69 -3.47
C THR A 151 16.68 6.53 -3.12
N GLU A 152 17.49 6.81 -4.13
CA GLU A 152 18.66 7.68 -4.07
C GLU A 152 18.48 8.84 -5.06
N GLY A 153 18.90 10.03 -4.64
CA GLY A 153 18.72 11.29 -5.37
C GLY A 153 18.32 12.42 -4.43
N LYS A 154 18.00 13.58 -5.01
CA LYS A 154 17.48 14.72 -4.27
C LYS A 154 16.02 14.92 -4.62
N GLY A 155 15.15 14.97 -3.62
CA GLY A 155 13.72 14.93 -3.88
C GLY A 155 12.83 15.16 -2.67
N HIS A 156 11.57 14.81 -2.86
CA HIS A 156 10.57 14.82 -1.81
C HIS A 156 9.47 13.79 -2.07
N TYR A 157 9.10 13.08 -1.00
CA TYR A 157 8.00 12.14 -0.98
C TYR A 157 6.66 12.84 -0.75
N VAL A 158 5.63 12.45 -1.51
CA VAL A 158 4.33 13.16 -1.56
C VAL A 158 3.11 12.27 -1.28
N GLY A 159 3.29 10.97 -1.02
CA GLY A 159 2.19 10.16 -0.50
C GLY A 159 2.25 8.67 -0.83
N VAL A 160 1.25 7.96 -0.32
CA VAL A 160 1.07 6.52 -0.50
C VAL A 160 -0.41 6.15 -0.59
N ASN A 161 -0.71 5.19 -1.46
CA ASN A 161 -1.86 4.31 -1.29
C ASN A 161 -1.38 3.03 -0.59
N TYR A 162 -2.02 2.67 0.51
CA TYR A 162 -1.66 1.54 1.37
C TYR A 162 -2.81 0.55 1.45
N PHE A 163 -2.54 -0.71 1.12
CA PHE A 163 -3.51 -1.78 1.07
C PHE A 163 -3.05 -2.89 2.02
N VAL A 164 -3.91 -3.26 2.95
CA VAL A 164 -3.67 -4.39 3.87
C VAL A 164 -4.82 -5.38 3.77
N ASN A 165 -4.50 -6.66 3.63
CA ASN A 165 -5.45 -7.76 3.84
C ASN A 165 -4.99 -8.52 5.09
N CYS A 166 -5.72 -8.33 6.19
CA CYS A 166 -5.42 -8.89 7.49
C CYS A 166 -6.10 -10.27 7.64
N PRO A 167 -5.35 -11.36 7.88
CA PRO A 167 -5.92 -12.69 8.05
C PRO A 167 -6.47 -12.93 9.47
N THR A 168 -6.40 -11.96 10.39
CA THR A 168 -6.81 -12.09 11.79
C THR A 168 -7.74 -10.94 12.20
N PRO A 169 -8.68 -11.14 13.14
CA PRO A 169 -9.56 -10.07 13.62
C PRO A 169 -8.87 -9.09 14.58
N ILE A 170 -7.60 -9.31 14.97
CA ILE A 170 -6.85 -8.33 15.79
C ILE A 170 -6.55 -7.06 14.98
N TRP A 171 -6.30 -5.95 15.67
CA TRP A 171 -5.91 -4.70 15.01
C TRP A 171 -4.58 -4.90 14.27
N TYR A 172 -4.52 -4.52 13.00
CA TYR A 172 -3.34 -4.72 12.16
C TYR A 172 -2.30 -3.60 12.29
N GLY A 173 -2.68 -2.48 12.91
CA GLY A 173 -2.07 -1.19 12.63
C GLY A 173 -1.31 -0.57 13.80
N GLU A 174 -0.86 -1.33 14.79
CA GLU A 174 0.06 -0.79 15.82
C GLU A 174 1.44 -0.43 15.24
N GLY A 175 1.73 -0.86 14.01
CA GLY A 175 3.05 -0.69 13.42
C GLY A 175 3.43 0.75 13.11
N ASP A 176 4.63 1.16 13.53
CA ASP A 176 5.16 2.52 13.38
C ASP A 176 5.68 2.81 11.97
N ASP A 177 5.41 4.01 11.44
CA ASP A 177 6.11 4.53 10.27
C ASP A 177 7.54 4.99 10.61
N MET A 178 8.51 4.65 9.77
CA MET A 178 9.92 4.96 9.99
C MET A 178 10.56 5.53 8.71
N PHE A 179 11.02 6.78 8.79
CA PHE A 179 11.74 7.46 7.70
C PHE A 179 13.23 7.61 8.03
N PHE A 180 14.07 7.00 7.20
CA PHE A 180 15.51 7.12 7.22
C PHE A 180 15.92 8.04 6.07
N ILE A 181 16.48 9.20 6.40
CA ILE A 181 16.76 10.28 5.45
C ILE A 181 18.27 10.44 5.33
N ASP A 182 18.75 10.50 4.09
CA ASP A 182 20.14 10.75 3.73
C ASP A 182 21.15 9.78 4.40
N GLY A 183 20.74 8.52 4.56
CA GLY A 183 21.56 7.44 5.11
C GLY A 183 21.68 7.43 6.64
N SER A 184 20.72 8.00 7.36
CA SER A 184 20.67 7.94 8.82
C SER A 184 20.61 6.50 9.35
N GLU A 185 21.40 6.17 10.39
CA GLU A 185 21.39 4.83 11.02
C GLU A 185 20.10 4.51 11.80
N LYS A 186 19.38 5.55 12.23
CA LYS A 186 18.10 5.46 12.94
C LYS A 186 17.04 6.27 12.18
N PRO A 187 15.75 5.96 12.32
CA PRO A 187 14.71 6.77 11.71
C PRO A 187 14.77 8.20 12.28
N LEU A 188 14.80 9.20 11.40
CA LEU A 188 14.73 10.61 11.82
C LEU A 188 13.29 11.03 12.10
N LEU A 189 12.34 10.42 11.38
CA LEU A 189 10.92 10.50 11.69
C LEU A 189 10.45 9.11 12.06
N HIS A 190 9.89 8.98 13.25
CA HIS A 190 9.43 7.73 13.83
C HIS A 190 8.02 7.96 14.37
N GLY A 191 7.07 7.20 13.87
CA GLY A 191 5.65 7.26 14.18
C GLY A 191 5.25 6.66 15.51
N THR A 192 3.94 6.38 15.63
CA THR A 192 3.30 5.81 16.82
C THR A 192 2.26 4.74 16.52
N GLY A 193 1.97 4.49 15.24
CA GLY A 193 0.96 3.57 14.78
C GLY A 193 0.59 3.85 13.32
N THR A 194 0.02 2.86 12.66
CA THR A 194 -0.37 2.96 11.25
C THR A 194 -1.57 3.89 11.07
N GLU A 195 -2.60 3.80 11.91
CA GLU A 195 -3.72 4.75 11.84
C GLU A 195 -3.30 6.17 12.19
N ASP A 196 -2.33 6.31 13.11
CA ASP A 196 -1.77 7.59 13.52
C ASP A 196 -1.04 8.23 12.33
N TYR A 197 -0.23 7.46 11.60
CA TYR A 197 0.34 7.90 10.32
C TYR A 197 -0.74 8.31 9.31
N PHE A 198 -1.87 7.62 9.25
CA PHE A 198 -3.00 8.00 8.39
C PHE A 198 -3.93 9.08 9.00
N ASN A 199 -3.43 9.88 9.97
CA ASN A 199 -4.13 10.98 10.65
C ASN A 199 -5.47 10.55 11.28
N SER A 200 -5.53 9.32 11.78
CA SER A 200 -6.65 8.77 12.54
C SER A 200 -6.19 8.35 13.93
N SER A 201 -7.00 7.59 14.66
CA SER A 201 -6.67 7.13 16.02
C SER A 201 -7.63 6.00 16.43
N TRP A 202 -7.24 5.22 17.45
CA TRP A 202 -8.10 4.23 18.10
C TRP A 202 -8.60 3.11 17.18
N CYS A 203 -7.70 2.52 16.38
CA CYS A 203 -7.99 1.35 15.55
C CYS A 203 -9.24 1.52 14.67
N PRO A 204 -9.34 2.57 13.84
CA PRO A 204 -10.58 2.89 13.14
C PRO A 204 -10.99 1.78 12.14
N ASN A 205 -12.29 1.58 11.98
CA ASN A 205 -12.88 0.77 10.92
C ASN A 205 -14.07 1.52 10.30
N GLU A 206 -13.78 2.73 9.78
CA GLU A 206 -14.79 3.64 9.25
C GLU A 206 -14.31 4.23 7.93
N LEU A 207 -15.21 4.35 6.96
CA LEU A 207 -14.92 5.09 5.74
C LEU A 207 -14.76 6.58 6.08
N TYR A 208 -13.63 7.16 5.68
CA TYR A 208 -13.36 8.58 5.89
C TYR A 208 -12.72 9.18 4.65
N LYS A 209 -13.12 10.40 4.29
CA LYS A 209 -12.67 11.08 3.07
C LYS A 209 -12.18 12.48 3.41
N HIS A 210 -10.88 12.70 3.23
CA HIS A 210 -10.27 14.02 3.22
C HIS A 210 -9.44 14.20 1.94
N ALA A 211 -9.19 15.46 1.57
CA ALA A 211 -8.42 15.81 0.37
C ALA A 211 -7.02 15.19 0.37
N TYR A 212 -6.43 15.02 1.56
CA TYR A 212 -5.06 14.52 1.72
C TYR A 212 -4.97 13.11 2.32
N PHE A 213 -5.99 12.62 3.04
CA PHE A 213 -5.91 11.31 3.70
C PHE A 213 -7.30 10.68 3.83
N GLY A 214 -7.35 9.39 4.16
CA GLY A 214 -8.61 8.73 4.45
C GLY A 214 -8.57 7.21 4.30
N TYR A 215 -9.76 6.63 4.47
CA TYR A 215 -10.05 5.21 4.41
C TYR A 215 -11.07 5.00 3.29
N ALA A 216 -10.59 4.57 2.14
CA ALA A 216 -11.41 4.44 0.93
C ALA A 216 -12.12 3.08 0.82
N ARG A 217 -11.59 2.06 1.53
CA ARG A 217 -12.19 0.73 1.70
C ARG A 217 -11.85 0.23 3.10
N VAL A 218 -12.82 -0.32 3.81
CA VAL A 218 -12.66 -0.90 5.15
C VAL A 218 -13.36 -2.26 5.21
N PRO A 219 -12.98 -3.19 6.10
CA PRO A 219 -13.59 -4.50 6.19
C PRO A 219 -15.04 -4.45 6.64
N ASP A 220 -15.88 -5.28 6.01
CA ASP A 220 -17.27 -5.56 6.37
C ASP A 220 -17.41 -6.85 7.20
N GLU A 221 -16.30 -7.30 7.78
CA GLU A 221 -16.17 -8.55 8.54
C GLU A 221 -15.97 -8.29 10.04
N LEU A 222 -15.70 -9.35 10.81
CA LEU A 222 -15.40 -9.24 12.24
C LEU A 222 -14.15 -8.39 12.50
N MET A 223 -14.35 -7.24 13.17
CA MET A 223 -13.29 -6.31 13.56
C MET A 223 -12.45 -5.87 12.35
N TRP A 224 -11.16 -6.20 12.29
CA TRP A 224 -10.26 -5.79 11.20
C TRP A 224 -9.85 -6.94 10.27
N LEU A 225 -10.57 -8.07 10.33
CA LEU A 225 -10.37 -9.19 9.41
C LEU A 225 -10.68 -8.76 7.98
N GLY A 226 -9.74 -9.01 7.06
CA GLY A 226 -9.89 -8.69 5.65
C GLY A 226 -9.22 -7.38 5.25
N ARG A 227 -9.81 -6.70 4.26
CA ARG A 227 -9.10 -5.72 3.42
C ARG A 227 -9.34 -4.27 3.87
N THR A 228 -8.30 -3.47 3.98
CA THR A 228 -8.37 -2.02 4.28
C THR A 228 -7.49 -1.23 3.32
N HIS A 229 -8.03 -0.17 2.73
CA HIS A 229 -7.30 0.79 1.89
C HIS A 229 -7.25 2.14 2.60
N CYS A 230 -6.04 2.49 3.05
CA CYS A 230 -5.70 3.80 3.60
C CYS A 230 -4.91 4.61 2.57
N TYR A 231 -5.03 5.93 2.62
CA TYR A 231 -4.17 6.81 1.82
C TYR A 231 -3.74 8.03 2.62
N ARG A 232 -2.54 8.53 2.33
CA ARG A 232 -2.04 9.83 2.81
C ARG A 232 -1.18 10.47 1.72
N PHE A 233 -1.47 11.73 1.42
CA PHE A 233 -0.76 12.55 0.47
C PHE A 233 -0.14 13.75 1.19
N HIS A 234 1.18 13.75 1.24
CA HIS A 234 2.02 14.80 1.81
C HIS A 234 2.15 15.97 0.82
N ILE A 235 1.04 16.65 0.53
CA ILE A 235 1.00 17.76 -0.43
C ILE A 235 1.54 19.05 0.21
N GLU A 236 1.01 19.38 1.39
CA GLU A 236 1.41 20.58 2.13
C GLU A 236 2.61 20.29 3.07
N ASP A 237 2.87 19.01 3.36
CA ASP A 237 3.90 18.51 4.27
C ASP A 237 4.82 17.43 3.62
N PRO A 238 5.45 17.67 2.45
CA PRO A 238 6.35 16.69 1.82
C PRO A 238 7.54 16.29 2.71
N ILE A 239 7.99 15.03 2.59
CA ILE A 239 9.21 14.56 3.25
C ILE A 239 10.39 14.73 2.30
N TYR A 240 11.24 15.71 2.57
CA TYR A 240 12.40 16.07 1.74
C TYR A 240 13.64 15.24 2.07
N PHE A 241 14.47 15.03 1.05
CA PHE A 241 15.76 14.35 1.17
C PHE A 241 16.76 14.89 0.14
N ASP A 242 18.04 14.96 0.48
CA ASP A 242 19.10 15.50 -0.39
C ASP A 242 19.94 14.41 -1.07
N LYS A 243 19.94 13.18 -0.53
CA LYS A 243 20.74 12.04 -1.00
C LYS A 243 19.94 10.76 -1.13
N SER A 244 19.09 10.45 -0.16
CA SER A 244 18.31 9.21 -0.18
C SER A 244 17.13 9.24 0.79
N LEU A 245 16.13 8.41 0.49
CA LEU A 245 15.00 8.17 1.36
C LEU A 245 14.72 6.68 1.42
N LEU A 246 14.68 6.14 2.64
CA LEU A 246 14.09 4.85 2.95
C LEU A 246 12.88 5.11 3.86
N PHE A 247 11.69 4.76 3.38
CA PHE A 247 10.45 4.79 4.15
C PHE A 247 9.95 3.37 4.33
N THR A 248 9.83 2.95 5.59
CA THR A 248 9.30 1.67 6.00
C THR A 248 8.17 1.83 7.02
N ILE A 249 7.36 0.79 7.19
CA ILE A 249 6.34 0.72 8.22
C ILE A 249 6.33 -0.67 8.83
N GLU A 250 6.15 -0.79 10.14
CA GLU A 250 6.04 -2.10 10.75
C GLU A 250 4.73 -2.81 10.36
N HIS A 251 4.73 -4.14 10.38
CA HIS A 251 3.54 -4.97 10.14
C HIS A 251 3.01 -5.55 11.47
N GLY A 252 2.28 -4.71 12.21
CA GLY A 252 2.03 -4.89 13.64
C GLY A 252 3.24 -4.46 14.48
N HIS A 253 3.03 -4.22 15.77
CA HIS A 253 4.09 -3.75 16.67
C HIS A 253 5.29 -4.69 16.63
N ASN A 254 6.50 -4.17 16.40
CA ASN A 254 7.71 -5.00 16.30
C ASN A 254 7.61 -6.08 15.20
N ASN A 255 6.86 -5.83 14.12
CA ASN A 255 6.73 -6.74 12.97
C ASN A 255 6.17 -8.13 13.32
N VAL A 256 5.24 -8.21 14.27
CA VAL A 256 4.75 -9.52 14.74
C VAL A 256 3.65 -10.14 13.86
N LEU A 257 2.95 -9.37 13.03
CA LEU A 257 1.80 -9.87 12.28
C LEU A 257 2.19 -10.37 10.88
N THR A 258 1.53 -11.45 10.44
CA THR A 258 1.48 -11.82 9.03
C THR A 258 0.32 -11.08 8.36
N LEU A 259 0.66 -10.20 7.42
CA LEU A 259 -0.27 -9.37 6.65
C LEU A 259 0.06 -9.52 5.17
N GLU A 260 -0.97 -9.57 4.31
CA GLU A 260 -0.77 -9.31 2.88
C GLU A 260 -0.82 -7.79 2.70
N MET A 261 0.34 -7.19 2.46
CA MET A 261 0.53 -5.74 2.35
C MET A 261 0.92 -5.36 0.94
N ALA A 262 0.33 -4.29 0.43
CA ALA A 262 0.75 -3.67 -0.81
C ALA A 262 0.72 -2.15 -0.68
N SER A 263 1.56 -1.46 -1.44
CA SER A 263 1.61 -0.01 -1.44
C SER A 263 2.00 0.54 -2.81
N VAL A 264 1.57 1.78 -3.07
CA VAL A 264 2.14 2.60 -4.14
C VAL A 264 2.66 3.88 -3.52
N ALA A 265 3.97 4.04 -3.48
CA ALA A 265 4.62 5.28 -3.08
C ALA A 265 4.63 6.27 -4.25
N TYR A 266 4.47 7.56 -3.96
CA TYR A 266 4.53 8.67 -4.93
C TYR A 266 5.54 9.71 -4.46
N TRP A 267 6.47 10.12 -5.33
CA TRP A 267 7.50 11.10 -4.97
C TRP A 267 8.03 11.83 -6.20
N TYR A 268 8.88 12.82 -5.95
CA TYR A 268 9.57 13.60 -6.97
C TYR A 268 11.07 13.61 -6.72
N GLN A 269 11.89 13.55 -7.78
CA GLN A 269 13.35 13.68 -7.70
C GLN A 269 13.92 14.52 -8.84
N ASP A 270 15.13 15.02 -8.65
CA ASP A 270 15.88 15.86 -9.60
C ASP A 270 16.26 15.16 -10.92
N ALA A 271 16.16 13.83 -10.98
CA ALA A 271 16.34 13.05 -12.20
C ALA A 271 15.35 11.88 -12.29
N PRO A 272 15.03 11.38 -13.51
CA PRO A 272 14.41 10.07 -13.67
C PRO A 272 15.35 8.98 -13.16
N VAL A 273 14.90 8.15 -12.22
CA VAL A 273 15.66 7.02 -11.70
C VAL A 273 15.00 5.70 -12.06
N LYS A 274 15.83 4.66 -12.15
CA LYS A 274 15.38 3.28 -12.37
C LYS A 274 14.78 2.74 -11.07
N LEU A 275 13.58 2.18 -11.17
CA LEU A 275 12.92 1.53 -10.05
C LEU A 275 13.44 0.12 -9.81
N ALA A 276 13.31 -0.36 -8.56
CA ALA A 276 13.37 -1.78 -8.29
C ALA A 276 12.20 -2.49 -9.01
N PRO A 277 12.39 -3.73 -9.51
CA PRO A 277 11.29 -4.47 -10.13
C PRO A 277 10.10 -4.59 -9.17
N ILE A 278 8.90 -4.39 -9.67
CA ILE A 278 7.69 -4.74 -8.92
C ILE A 278 7.57 -6.28 -8.85
N PRO A 279 6.93 -6.86 -7.82
CA PRO A 279 6.66 -8.30 -7.79
C PRO A 279 5.90 -8.72 -9.04
N ASP A 280 6.15 -9.92 -9.59
CA ASP A 280 5.46 -10.40 -10.80
C ASP A 280 3.98 -10.76 -10.55
N LYS A 281 3.24 -11.16 -11.59
CA LYS A 281 1.81 -11.50 -11.48
C LYS A 281 1.53 -12.57 -10.41
N GLU A 282 2.37 -13.62 -10.35
CA GLU A 282 2.16 -14.70 -9.38
C GLU A 282 2.48 -14.25 -7.95
N ALA A 283 3.53 -13.45 -7.77
CA ALA A 283 3.90 -12.88 -6.47
C ALA A 283 2.88 -11.85 -5.96
N ARG A 284 2.12 -11.21 -6.86
CA ARG A 284 1.04 -10.27 -6.50
C ARG A 284 -0.33 -10.95 -6.33
N LYS A 285 -0.41 -12.27 -6.48
CA LYS A 285 -1.67 -12.98 -6.40
C LYS A 285 -2.29 -12.83 -5.02
N LEU A 286 -3.58 -12.54 -5.02
CA LEU A 286 -4.34 -12.26 -3.82
C LEU A 286 -4.51 -13.51 -2.95
N MET A 287 -4.29 -13.33 -1.65
CA MET A 287 -4.61 -14.35 -0.67
C MET A 287 -6.14 -14.51 -0.54
N PRO A 288 -6.64 -15.76 -0.39
CA PRO A 288 -8.06 -15.99 -0.16
C PRO A 288 -8.54 -15.30 1.12
N ALA A 289 -9.78 -14.82 1.11
CA ALA A 289 -10.41 -14.29 2.32
C ALA A 289 -10.58 -15.41 3.37
N ILE A 290 -10.14 -15.13 4.60
CA ILE A 290 -10.44 -15.97 5.75
C ILE A 290 -11.94 -15.93 6.02
N ASN A 291 -12.56 -17.10 6.19
CA ASN A 291 -13.99 -17.22 6.42
C ASN A 291 -14.31 -17.98 7.72
N MET A 292 -15.61 -18.11 8.02
CA MET A 292 -16.12 -18.77 9.22
C MET A 292 -15.64 -20.23 9.39
N ILE A 293 -15.36 -20.96 8.31
CA ILE A 293 -14.89 -22.35 8.37
C ILE A 293 -13.44 -22.39 8.86
N ASP A 294 -12.61 -21.46 8.38
CA ASP A 294 -11.20 -21.37 8.80
C ASP A 294 -11.09 -20.97 10.26
N ILE A 295 -11.86 -19.95 10.67
CA ILE A 295 -11.96 -19.54 12.09
C ILE A 295 -12.45 -20.70 12.98
N HIS A 296 -13.42 -21.50 12.50
CA HIS A 296 -13.90 -22.65 13.25
C HIS A 296 -12.84 -23.75 13.41
N ARG A 297 -11.97 -23.95 12.42
CA ARG A 297 -10.81 -24.86 12.51
C ARG A 297 -9.80 -24.35 13.53
N TRP A 298 -9.51 -23.04 13.56
CA TRP A 298 -8.62 -22.46 14.58
C TRP A 298 -9.19 -22.64 15.98
N ARG A 299 -10.49 -22.39 16.15
CA ARG A 299 -11.18 -22.67 17.41
C ARG A 299 -11.07 -24.14 17.80
N HIS A 300 -11.20 -25.08 16.86
CA HIS A 300 -11.04 -26.51 17.14
C HIS A 300 -9.64 -26.84 17.68
N GLU A 301 -8.58 -26.34 17.04
CA GLU A 301 -7.20 -26.54 17.52
C GLU A 301 -6.94 -25.87 18.87
N TRP A 302 -7.45 -24.66 19.08
CA TRP A 302 -7.39 -23.99 20.38
C TRP A 302 -8.09 -24.82 21.48
N ARG A 303 -9.27 -25.39 21.21
CA ARG A 303 -9.98 -26.24 22.19
C ARG A 303 -9.20 -27.49 22.55
N LYS A 304 -8.49 -28.12 21.61
CA LYS A 304 -7.64 -29.28 21.88
C LYS A 304 -6.51 -28.94 22.86
N ASN A 305 -5.94 -27.74 22.74
CA ASN A 305 -4.87 -27.27 23.63
C ASN A 305 -5.35 -26.98 25.06
N MET A 306 -6.66 -26.80 25.28
CA MET A 306 -7.25 -26.62 26.62
C MET A 306 -7.47 -27.94 27.38
N GLY A 307 -7.23 -29.10 26.74
CA GLY A 307 -7.39 -30.43 27.33
C GLY A 307 -8.71 -31.13 26.95
N GLU A 308 -8.66 -32.46 26.83
CA GLU A 308 -9.71 -33.31 26.23
C GLU A 308 -11.07 -33.30 26.97
N ASP A 309 -11.09 -32.95 28.26
CA ASP A 309 -12.30 -32.88 29.10
C ASP A 309 -12.75 -31.44 29.41
N SER A 310 -12.14 -30.45 28.77
CA SER A 310 -12.57 -29.06 28.90
C SER A 310 -13.83 -28.81 28.07
N ASN A 311 -14.78 -28.05 28.60
CA ASN A 311 -15.90 -27.47 27.83
C ASN A 311 -15.70 -25.96 27.66
N PRO A 312 -14.65 -25.53 26.94
CA PRO A 312 -14.25 -24.14 26.95
C PRO A 312 -15.20 -23.29 26.12
N TRP A 313 -15.51 -22.11 26.63
CA TRP A 313 -16.36 -21.12 25.97
C TRP A 313 -15.63 -20.45 24.81
N GLY A 314 -14.37 -20.05 24.97
CA GLY A 314 -13.56 -19.35 23.96
C GLY A 314 -12.85 -18.09 24.44
N ASN A 315 -12.88 -17.79 25.74
CA ASN A 315 -12.23 -16.62 26.35
C ASN A 315 -11.32 -16.99 27.53
N GLU A 316 -11.11 -18.28 27.74
CA GLU A 316 -10.16 -18.82 28.69
C GLU A 316 -8.75 -18.37 28.30
N ARG A 317 -7.98 -17.94 29.30
CA ARG A 317 -6.56 -17.61 29.10
C ARG A 317 -5.75 -18.89 28.97
N ILE A 318 -4.79 -18.90 28.04
CA ILE A 318 -3.77 -19.95 28.02
C ILE A 318 -3.04 -19.87 29.36
N PRO A 319 -2.96 -20.96 30.15
CA PRO A 319 -2.20 -20.96 31.39
C PRO A 319 -0.75 -20.53 31.11
N GLU A 320 -0.22 -19.62 31.93
CA GLU A 320 1.19 -19.17 31.87
C GLU A 320 2.18 -20.34 32.03
#